data_AF-A0A485LRG7-F1
#
_entry.id   AF-A0A485LRG7-F1
#
_cell.length_a   1.000
_cell.length_b   1.000
_cell.length_c   1.000
_cell.angle_alpha   90.00
_cell.angle_beta   90.00
_cell.angle_gamma   90.00
#
_symmetry.space_group_name_H-M   'P 1'
#
loop_
_entity.id
_entity.type
_entity.pdbx_description
1 polymer ?
#
loop_
_entity_poly.entity_id
_entity_poly.type
_entity_poly.pdbx_seq_one_letter_code
_entity_poly.pdbx_strand_id
1 'polypeptide(L)'
;MRLARNTGSTGTCNVGEAPSWPQLSSNPNPTHNPTAGPTQPPNQCGDCNACLFPSFNQCYSDFSYDDCDYYAAWYGTIWCGN
;
A
#
# COMPACT_ATOMS: atom_id res chain seq x y z
N MET A 1 -20.31 -16.49 -0.77
CA MET A 1 -21.25 -15.62 -0.03
C MET A 1 -20.50 -14.38 0.42
N ARG A 2 -21.00 -13.17 0.17
CA ARG A 2 -20.41 -11.90 0.62
C ARG A 2 -21.51 -11.09 1.30
N LEU A 3 -21.28 -10.61 2.51
CA LEU A 3 -22.23 -9.80 3.26
C LEU A 3 -21.83 -8.32 3.15
N ALA A 4 -22.80 -7.43 2.98
CA ALA A 4 -22.55 -5.99 2.96
C ALA A 4 -22.15 -5.52 4.37
N ARG A 5 -21.04 -4.78 4.47
CA ARG A 5 -20.56 -4.20 5.73
C ARG A 5 -21.12 -2.79 5.93
N ASN A 6 -21.17 -2.33 7.18
CA ASN A 6 -21.52 -0.96 7.55
C ASN A 6 -22.97 -0.54 7.23
N THR A 7 -23.93 -1.46 7.39
CA THR A 7 -25.36 -1.19 7.17
C THR A 7 -26.08 -0.62 8.40
N GLY A 8 -25.34 -0.12 9.40
CA GLY A 8 -25.86 0.35 10.69
C GLY A 8 -26.18 -0.78 11.68
N SER A 9 -26.20 -0.45 12.98
CA SER A 9 -26.46 -1.36 14.11
C SER A 9 -25.61 -2.65 14.05
N THR A 10 -26.23 -3.83 14.13
CA THR A 10 -25.61 -5.17 14.12
C THR A 10 -25.20 -5.66 12.72
N GLY A 11 -25.31 -4.83 11.67
CA GLY A 11 -24.94 -5.20 10.31
C GLY A 11 -25.94 -6.13 9.62
N THR A 12 -25.65 -6.55 8.40
CA THR A 12 -26.54 -7.45 7.65
C THR A 12 -26.71 -8.78 8.38
N CYS A 13 -27.97 -9.20 8.55
CA CYS A 13 -28.30 -10.46 9.21
C CYS A 13 -27.74 -10.57 10.63
N ASN A 14 -27.66 -9.45 11.38
CA ASN A 14 -27.14 -9.43 12.76
C ASN A 14 -25.72 -10.01 12.92
N VAL A 15 -24.90 -9.98 11.87
CA VAL A 15 -23.55 -10.55 11.86
C VAL A 15 -22.64 -9.98 12.97
N GLY A 16 -22.94 -8.78 13.46
CA GLY A 16 -22.22 -8.11 14.55
C GLY A 16 -22.82 -8.27 15.94
N GLU A 17 -23.89 -9.05 16.13
CA GLU A 17 -24.59 -9.16 17.43
C GLU A 17 -23.77 -9.93 18.49
N ALA A 18 -23.13 -11.03 18.12
CA ALA A 18 -22.36 -11.86 19.05
C ALA A 18 -21.12 -12.52 18.42
N PRO A 19 -20.14 -11.73 17.94
CA PRO A 19 -18.87 -12.28 17.47
C PRO A 19 -18.07 -12.89 18.64
N SER A 20 -17.41 -14.02 18.40
CA SER A 20 -16.49 -14.64 19.36
C SER A 20 -15.18 -15.04 18.68
N TRP A 21 -14.08 -14.92 19.41
CA TRP A 21 -12.74 -15.29 18.97
C TRP A 21 -11.92 -15.83 20.14
N PRO A 22 -10.95 -16.73 19.90
CA PRO A 22 -10.05 -17.20 20.94
C PRO A 22 -9.11 -16.09 21.39
N GLN A 23 -8.89 -15.98 22.71
CA GLN A 23 -7.84 -15.13 23.25
C GLN A 23 -6.49 -15.87 23.17
N LEU A 24 -5.51 -15.25 22.54
CA LEU A 24 -4.13 -15.74 22.53
C LEU A 24 -3.43 -15.29 23.83
N SER A 25 -2.87 -16.23 24.59
CA SER A 25 -2.22 -15.98 25.90
C SER A 25 -0.76 -15.47 25.80
N SER A 26 -0.28 -15.19 24.60
CA SER A 26 1.09 -14.71 24.42
C SER A 26 1.03 -13.20 24.23
N ASN A 27 1.75 -12.46 25.07
CA ASN A 27 2.10 -11.07 24.77
C ASN A 27 3.25 -11.13 23.75
N PRO A 28 3.02 -11.03 22.42
CA PRO A 28 4.12 -10.75 21.53
C PRO A 28 4.72 -9.43 22.02
N ASN A 29 6.00 -9.42 22.37
CA ASN A 29 6.73 -8.18 22.54
C ASN A 29 7.17 -7.78 21.12
N PRO A 30 6.44 -6.90 20.41
CA PRO A 30 6.97 -6.38 19.17
C PRO A 30 8.16 -5.50 19.54
N THR A 31 9.37 -5.99 19.29
CA THR A 31 10.57 -5.15 19.30
C THR A 31 10.49 -4.23 18.08
N HIS A 32 9.59 -3.24 18.11
CA HIS A 32 9.64 -2.11 17.19
C HIS A 32 10.76 -1.20 17.65
N ASN A 33 11.92 -1.33 17.03
CA ASN A 33 12.88 -0.24 17.00
C ASN A 33 12.24 0.86 16.11
N PRO A 34 11.89 2.05 16.63
CA PRO A 34 11.50 3.15 15.76
C PRO A 34 12.77 3.63 15.05
N THR A 35 13.11 3.00 13.93
CA THR A 35 13.98 3.64 12.94
C THR A 35 13.23 4.89 12.50
N ALA A 36 13.83 6.06 12.72
CA ALA A 36 13.28 7.36 12.36
C ALA A 36 12.60 7.28 10.99
N GLY A 37 11.27 7.48 10.97
CA GLY A 37 10.52 7.48 9.73
C GLY A 37 10.99 8.62 8.84
N PRO A 38 11.07 8.44 7.51
CA PRO A 38 11.27 9.55 6.61
C PRO A 38 10.04 10.46 6.71
N THR A 39 10.25 11.66 7.27
CA THR A 39 9.27 12.75 7.25
C THR A 39 9.32 13.40 5.88
N GLN A 40 8.63 12.82 4.90
CA GLN A 40 8.22 13.49 3.67
C GLN A 40 7.09 12.65 3.05
N PRO A 41 6.00 13.23 2.51
CA PRO A 41 5.24 12.49 1.51
C PRO A 41 6.27 12.07 0.47
N PRO A 42 6.52 10.77 0.23
CA PRO A 42 7.55 10.42 -0.71
C PRO A 42 7.13 11.07 -2.01
N ASN A 43 7.92 12.03 -2.48
CA ASN A 43 8.01 12.37 -3.88
C ASN A 43 7.97 10.98 -4.53
N GLN A 44 6.91 10.62 -5.26
CA GLN A 44 6.69 9.19 -5.52
C GLN A 44 7.93 8.56 -6.18
N CYS A 45 8.70 9.42 -6.84
CA CYS A 45 10.03 9.27 -7.42
C CYS A 45 11.22 8.92 -6.50
N GLY A 46 11.23 9.21 -5.20
CA GLY A 46 12.41 9.01 -4.35
C GLY A 46 13.66 9.66 -4.96
N ASP A 47 14.73 8.87 -5.14
CA ASP A 47 15.98 9.24 -5.83
C ASP A 47 15.97 8.92 -7.35
N CYS A 48 14.83 8.49 -7.89
CA CYS A 48 14.67 8.18 -9.30
C CYS A 48 14.45 9.47 -10.11
N ASN A 49 15.32 9.71 -11.08
CA ASN A 49 15.19 10.82 -12.05
C ASN A 49 14.73 10.33 -13.43
N ALA A 50 13.98 9.23 -13.49
CA ALA A 50 13.55 8.61 -14.75
C ALA A 50 12.25 7.82 -14.54
N CYS A 51 12.08 6.63 -15.10
CA CYS A 51 10.86 5.85 -14.90
C CYS A 51 10.91 5.01 -13.62
N LEU A 52 10.07 5.33 -12.64
CA LEU A 52 9.91 4.54 -11.43
C LEU A 52 8.80 3.50 -11.60
N PHE A 53 9.12 2.24 -11.29
CA PHE A 53 8.15 1.16 -11.18
C PHE A 53 7.81 0.92 -9.71
N PRO A 54 6.66 1.44 -9.18
CA PRO A 54 6.32 1.26 -7.78
C PRO A 54 6.03 -0.20 -7.42
N SER A 55 5.60 -0.99 -8.40
CA SER A 55 5.37 -2.44 -8.25
C SER A 55 6.63 -3.22 -7.86
N PHE A 56 7.81 -2.74 -8.30
CA PHE A 56 9.10 -3.38 -8.02
C PHE A 56 10.07 -2.48 -7.24
N ASN A 57 9.66 -1.25 -6.92
CA ASN A 57 10.49 -0.20 -6.36
C ASN A 57 11.84 -0.03 -7.11
N GLN A 58 11.80 -0.18 -8.44
CA GLN A 58 12.97 -0.08 -9.32
C GLN A 58 12.89 1.19 -10.17
N CYS A 59 14.02 1.88 -10.27
CA CYS A 59 14.18 3.04 -11.15
C CYS A 59 14.88 2.61 -12.44
N TYR A 60 14.20 2.79 -13.58
CA TYR A 60 14.77 2.55 -14.89
C TYR A 60 15.19 3.88 -15.50
N SER A 61 16.49 4.17 -15.42
CA SER A 61 17.12 5.36 -15.97
C SER A 61 17.32 5.36 -17.48
N ASP A 62 17.30 4.19 -18.11
CA ASP A 62 17.37 4.04 -19.57
C ASP A 62 16.02 4.23 -20.27
N PHE A 63 14.92 4.26 -19.51
CA PHE A 63 13.59 4.42 -20.09
C PHE A 63 13.31 5.89 -20.40
N SER A 64 12.78 6.14 -21.60
CA SER A 64 12.29 7.45 -21.99
C SER A 64 10.91 7.73 -21.39
N TYR A 65 10.45 8.99 -21.48
CA TYR A 65 9.11 9.37 -21.03
C TYR A 65 8.02 8.52 -21.69
N ASP A 66 8.12 8.33 -23.01
CA ASP A 66 7.15 7.56 -23.80
C ASP A 66 7.07 6.08 -23.35
N ASP A 67 8.22 5.45 -23.11
CA ASP A 67 8.24 4.08 -22.58
C ASP A 67 7.59 4.03 -21.20
N CYS A 68 7.87 5.01 -20.34
CA CYS A 68 7.31 5.06 -19.00
C CYS A 68 5.80 5.27 -18.99
N ASP A 69 5.27 6.14 -19.87
CA ASP A 69 3.85 6.41 -20.01
C ASP A 69 3.10 5.19 -20.57
N TYR A 70 3.70 4.50 -21.54
CA TYR A 70 3.13 3.27 -22.11
C TYR A 70 2.88 2.19 -21.04
N TYR A 71 3.81 2.03 -20.10
CA TYR A 71 3.67 1.08 -18.99
C TYR A 71 2.87 1.62 -17.80
N ALA A 72 2.55 2.92 -17.76
CA ALA A 72 1.84 3.54 -16.63
C ALA A 72 0.44 2.99 -16.47
N ALA A 73 -0.25 2.74 -17.60
CA ALA A 73 -1.58 2.16 -17.62
C ALA A 73 -1.64 0.73 -17.06
N TRP A 74 -0.54 -0.02 -17.11
CA TRP A 74 -0.51 -1.45 -16.76
C TRP A 74 0.17 -1.71 -15.42
N TYR A 75 1.31 -1.04 -15.18
CA TYR A 75 2.19 -1.27 -14.04
C TYR A 75 2.16 -0.13 -13.02
N GLY A 76 1.44 0.96 -13.33
CA GLY A 76 1.40 2.15 -12.49
C GLY A 76 2.75 2.86 -12.42
N THR A 77 3.56 2.79 -13.47
CA THR A 77 4.84 3.48 -13.53
C THR A 77 4.67 4.99 -13.42
N ILE A 78 5.67 5.63 -12.83
CA ILE A 78 5.66 7.06 -12.55
C ILE A 78 6.89 7.65 -13.22
N TRP A 79 6.67 8.65 -14.08
CA TRP A 79 7.77 9.41 -14.66
C TRP A 79 8.29 10.44 -13.67
N CYS A 80 9.60 10.40 -13.45
CA CYS A 80 10.34 11.21 -12.49
C CYS A 80 11.52 11.96 -13.11
N GLY A 81 11.67 11.86 -14.44
CA GLY A 81 12.62 12.71 -15.17
C GLY A 81 12.14 14.14 -15.17
N ASN A 82 13.06 15.07 -14.86
CA ASN A 82 12.84 16.50 -14.96
C ASN A 82 12.81 16.94 -16.43
#